data_AF-A0A8H6FUW5-F1
#
_entry.id   AF-A0A8H6FUW5-F1
#
_cell.length_a   1.000
_cell.length_b   1.000
_cell.length_c   1.000
_cell.angle_alpha   90.00
_cell.angle_beta   90.00
_cell.angle_gamma   90.00
#
_symmetry.space_group_name_H-M   'P 1'
#
loop_
_entity.id
_entity.type
_entity.pdbx_description
1 polymer ?
#
loop_
_entity_poly.entity_id
_entity_poly.type
_entity_poly.pdbx_seq_one_letter_code
_entity_poly.pdbx_strand_id
1 'polypeptide(L)'
;MRKYDLILDCTDRPSTRYLVSDAAVLAGRPMVTASALRTDGQLMVLNNPPKGHDNPGGFCYRCVFPKSPPSETVLSCGEGGILGPVVGVMGVLMAMEALKILSPLLQENEYQYPTEASNDTVPPSLLLYSAYSNPPFRSIKLRGKRKGCPSCSDTATITEESLGSASLDYDAFCASRSPAAPISANRISAKEYSEIRKATGSPHILLDVREKVQFDICHLKGSMNLPYSEISRNPEASIDKLDDTITSDPNIADGVSLYLICRYGNDSQLAANKFKDLSRSRPDAKYDLMGDISGGLRAWRQSVDPNFPEY
;
A
#
# COMPACT_ATOMS: atom_id res chain seq x y z
N MET A 1 5.88 -16.20 19.34
CA MET A 1 7.23 -15.84 18.85
C MET A 1 8.36 -16.32 19.75
N ARG A 2 8.28 -16.20 21.09
CA ARG A 2 9.36 -16.57 22.03
C ARG A 2 9.95 -17.99 21.91
N LYS A 3 9.19 -18.95 21.35
CA LYS A 3 9.60 -20.35 21.15
C LYS A 3 10.47 -20.60 19.90
N TYR A 4 10.67 -19.59 19.06
CA TYR A 4 11.41 -19.70 17.81
C TYR A 4 12.65 -18.82 17.85
N ASP A 5 13.70 -19.23 17.14
CA ASP A 5 14.97 -18.51 17.11
C ASP A 5 15.00 -17.36 16.10
N LEU A 6 14.21 -17.48 15.03
CA LEU A 6 14.07 -16.50 13.96
C LEU A 6 12.61 -16.41 13.51
N ILE A 7 12.18 -15.21 13.14
CA ILE A 7 10.85 -14.97 12.57
C ILE A 7 10.95 -14.70 11.07
N LEU A 8 10.12 -15.36 10.26
CA LEU A 8 9.93 -15.10 8.85
C LEU A 8 8.54 -14.48 8.64
N ASP A 9 8.50 -13.23 8.19
CA ASP A 9 7.25 -12.58 7.78
C ASP A 9 7.02 -12.79 6.29
N CYS A 10 6.18 -13.77 5.99
CA CYS A 10 5.69 -14.09 4.66
C CYS A 10 4.27 -13.56 4.42
N THR A 11 3.84 -12.53 5.17
CA THR A 11 2.47 -12.01 5.08
C THR A 11 2.33 -10.95 3.99
N ASP A 12 1.14 -10.90 3.39
CA ASP A 12 0.81 -10.02 2.26
C ASP A 12 0.16 -8.70 2.69
N ARG A 13 0.01 -8.47 4.01
CA ARG A 13 -0.64 -7.31 4.59
C ARG A 13 0.34 -6.44 5.37
N PRO A 14 0.47 -5.15 5.02
CA PRO A 14 1.35 -4.26 5.77
C PRO A 14 1.02 -4.12 7.25
N SER A 15 -0.26 -4.11 7.66
CA SER A 15 -0.62 -4.03 9.09
C SER A 15 -0.12 -5.25 9.87
N THR A 16 -0.25 -6.45 9.31
CA THR A 16 0.32 -7.68 9.89
C THR A 16 1.85 -7.59 9.98
N ARG A 17 2.51 -7.02 8.98
CA ARG A 17 3.98 -6.82 9.02
C ARG A 17 4.42 -5.89 10.14
N TYR A 18 3.72 -4.79 10.38
CA TYR A 18 4.02 -3.93 11.53
C TYR A 18 3.82 -4.69 12.85
N LEU A 19 2.72 -5.44 12.98
CA LEU A 19 2.43 -6.25 14.18
C LEU A 19 3.52 -7.30 14.41
N VAL A 20 3.89 -8.05 13.38
CA VAL A 20 4.90 -9.10 13.46
C VAL A 20 6.26 -8.51 13.81
N SER A 21 6.62 -7.36 13.24
CA SER A 21 7.86 -6.66 13.58
C SER A 21 7.87 -6.18 15.03
N ASP A 22 6.78 -5.62 15.53
CA ASP A 22 6.72 -5.11 16.91
C ASP A 22 6.76 -6.28 17.92
N ALA A 23 6.06 -7.38 17.62
CA ALA A 23 6.11 -8.60 18.42
C ALA A 23 7.49 -9.28 18.38
N ALA A 24 8.21 -9.26 17.25
CA ALA A 24 9.56 -9.80 17.15
C ALA A 24 10.57 -9.01 17.99
N VAL A 25 10.45 -7.68 18.02
CA VAL A 25 11.26 -6.80 18.89
C VAL A 25 11.03 -7.14 20.36
N LEU A 26 9.77 -7.23 20.80
CA LEU A 26 9.43 -7.56 22.20
C LEU A 26 9.84 -8.98 22.59
N ALA A 27 9.82 -9.91 21.64
CA ALA A 27 10.27 -11.28 21.84
C ALA A 27 11.81 -11.41 21.81
N GLY A 28 12.54 -10.35 21.48
CA GLY A 28 14.00 -10.38 21.33
C GLY A 28 14.47 -11.28 20.19
N ARG A 29 13.70 -11.36 19.09
CA ARG A 29 14.00 -12.27 17.97
C ARG A 29 14.36 -11.51 16.69
N PRO A 30 15.41 -11.92 15.97
CA PRO A 30 15.66 -11.42 14.62
C PRO A 30 14.48 -11.78 13.71
N MET A 31 14.33 -11.00 12.64
CA MET A 31 13.23 -11.16 11.71
C MET A 31 13.70 -10.95 10.27
N VAL A 32 13.29 -11.82 9.37
CA VAL A 32 13.39 -11.61 7.93
C VAL A 32 12.00 -11.32 7.40
N THR A 33 11.83 -10.22 6.67
CA THR A 33 10.55 -9.86 6.03
C THR A 33 10.78 -9.69 4.54
N ALA A 34 9.83 -10.18 3.75
CA ALA A 34 9.76 -9.82 2.35
C ALA A 34 8.33 -9.45 1.95
N SER A 35 8.23 -8.75 0.84
CA SER A 35 6.94 -8.44 0.23
C SER A 35 7.09 -8.33 -1.26
N ALA A 36 6.02 -8.58 -1.99
CA ALA A 36 5.99 -8.39 -3.42
C ALA A 36 4.70 -7.69 -3.84
N LEU A 37 4.74 -6.92 -4.91
CA LEU A 37 3.58 -6.28 -5.49
C LEU A 37 3.80 -6.15 -7.00
N ARG A 38 2.85 -6.62 -7.80
CA ARG A 38 2.93 -6.64 -9.27
C ARG A 38 4.17 -7.39 -9.77
N THR A 39 5.24 -6.67 -10.07
CA THR A 39 6.48 -7.19 -10.63
C THR A 39 7.70 -6.92 -9.77
N ASP A 40 7.48 -6.31 -8.61
CA ASP A 40 8.53 -5.84 -7.71
C ASP A 40 8.48 -6.62 -6.40
N GLY A 41 9.66 -6.86 -5.85
CA GLY A 41 9.88 -7.54 -4.58
C GLY A 41 10.81 -6.72 -3.70
N GLN A 42 10.68 -6.87 -2.40
CA GLN A 42 11.62 -6.30 -1.45
C GLN A 42 11.86 -7.25 -0.28
N LEU A 43 13.07 -7.21 0.27
CA LEU A 43 13.50 -8.02 1.41
C LEU A 43 14.36 -7.21 2.37
N MET A 44 14.18 -7.44 3.67
CA MET A 44 15.01 -6.88 4.73
C MET A 44 15.23 -7.89 5.85
N VAL A 45 16.41 -7.80 6.48
CA VAL A 45 16.69 -8.42 7.78
C VAL A 45 16.59 -7.34 8.86
N LEU A 46 15.76 -7.59 9.86
CA LEU A 46 15.37 -6.66 10.90
C LEU A 46 15.70 -7.23 12.29
N ASN A 47 15.83 -6.35 13.27
CA ASN A 47 16.12 -6.69 14.67
C ASN A 47 17.29 -7.68 14.80
N ASN A 48 18.30 -7.52 13.96
CA ASN A 48 19.49 -8.35 13.92
C ASN A 48 20.75 -7.47 14.04
N PRO A 49 21.57 -7.64 15.10
CA PRO A 49 21.34 -8.51 16.25
C PRO A 49 20.11 -8.07 17.07
N PRO A 50 19.42 -9.00 17.76
CA PRO A 50 18.35 -8.63 18.67
C PRO A 50 18.90 -7.85 19.88
N LYS A 51 18.04 -7.08 20.56
CA LYS A 51 18.44 -6.35 21.77
C LYS A 51 18.93 -7.33 22.85
N GLY A 52 20.11 -7.07 23.40
CA GLY A 52 20.75 -7.83 24.48
C GLY A 52 21.08 -6.92 25.66
N HIS A 53 21.76 -7.46 26.68
CA HIS A 53 22.17 -6.69 27.86
C HIS A 53 23.11 -5.53 27.50
N ASP A 54 24.07 -5.78 26.61
CA ASP A 54 25.08 -4.80 26.17
C ASP A 54 24.88 -4.34 24.71
N ASN A 55 23.82 -4.82 24.06
CA ASN A 55 23.53 -4.55 22.65
C ASN A 55 22.27 -3.68 22.50
N PRO A 56 22.35 -2.49 21.87
CA PRO A 56 21.20 -1.63 21.66
C PRO A 56 20.12 -2.28 20.76
N GLY A 57 20.43 -3.39 20.09
CA GLY A 57 19.53 -4.10 19.19
C GLY A 57 19.41 -3.45 17.82
N GLY A 58 19.05 -4.26 16.84
CA GLY A 58 18.89 -3.86 15.45
C GLY A 58 17.70 -2.92 15.23
N PHE A 59 17.62 -2.39 14.02
CA PHE A 59 16.50 -1.58 13.57
C PHE A 59 15.27 -2.46 13.30
N CYS A 60 14.06 -1.97 13.61
CA CYS A 60 12.81 -2.66 13.31
C CYS A 60 12.14 -2.10 12.04
N TYR A 61 10.99 -2.67 11.64
CA TYR A 61 10.28 -2.21 10.45
C TYR A 61 9.89 -0.71 10.53
N ARG A 62 9.49 -0.22 11.72
CA ARG A 62 9.19 1.21 11.96
C ARG A 62 10.43 2.12 11.91
N CYS A 63 11.63 1.58 11.97
CA CYS A 63 12.84 2.38 11.73
C CYS A 63 12.96 2.76 10.25
N VAL A 64 12.54 1.86 9.35
CA VAL A 64 12.53 2.06 7.89
C VAL A 64 11.28 2.79 7.44
N PHE A 65 10.12 2.36 7.93
CA PHE A 65 8.80 2.89 7.57
C PHE A 65 8.09 3.42 8.83
N PRO A 66 8.40 4.67 9.27
CA PRO A 66 7.99 5.25 10.54
C PRO A 66 6.50 5.17 10.88
N LYS A 67 5.67 5.40 9.87
CA LYS A 67 4.22 5.41 9.96
C LYS A 67 3.70 4.44 8.94
N SER A 68 2.76 3.60 9.36
CA SER A 68 2.01 2.80 8.39
C SER A 68 1.23 3.74 7.49
N PRO A 69 1.12 3.45 6.19
CA PRO A 69 0.16 4.15 5.35
C PRO A 69 -1.27 3.87 5.87
N PRO A 70 -2.24 4.79 5.63
CA PRO A 70 -3.64 4.53 5.89
C PRO A 70 -4.09 3.22 5.22
N SER A 71 -4.87 2.40 5.90
CA SER A 71 -5.35 1.10 5.40
C SER A 71 -6.01 1.19 4.01
N GLU A 72 -6.70 2.29 3.74
CA GLU A 72 -7.35 2.61 2.46
C GLU A 72 -6.38 2.80 1.28
N THR A 73 -5.10 3.08 1.56
CA THR A 73 -4.08 3.37 0.55
C THR A 73 -3.15 2.20 0.25
N VAL A 74 -3.38 1.06 0.90
CA VAL A 74 -2.47 -0.08 0.86
C VAL A 74 -3.11 -1.23 0.08
N LEU A 75 -2.52 -1.58 -1.06
CA LEU A 75 -2.89 -2.78 -1.82
C LEU A 75 -2.23 -4.02 -1.22
N SER A 76 -3.00 -5.08 -0.96
CA SER A 76 -2.43 -6.41 -0.76
C SER A 76 -1.92 -7.02 -2.09
N CYS A 77 -1.13 -8.10 -2.01
CA CYS A 77 -0.72 -8.86 -3.21
C CYS A 77 -1.92 -9.37 -4.00
N GLY A 78 -2.97 -9.82 -3.29
CA GLY A 78 -4.21 -10.30 -3.89
C GLY A 78 -5.04 -9.19 -4.56
N GLU A 79 -4.91 -7.95 -4.10
CA GLU A 79 -5.62 -6.80 -4.68
C GLU A 79 -4.81 -6.12 -5.78
N GLY A 80 -3.50 -5.94 -5.61
CA GLY A 80 -2.66 -5.28 -6.61
C GLY A 80 -2.28 -6.15 -7.81
N GLY A 81 -2.54 -7.46 -7.73
CA GLY A 81 -2.02 -8.47 -8.64
C GLY A 81 -0.54 -8.74 -8.36
N ILE A 82 -0.11 -9.98 -8.54
CA ILE A 82 1.29 -10.39 -8.31
C ILE A 82 1.74 -11.46 -9.29
N LEU A 83 2.92 -11.26 -9.88
CA LEU A 83 3.57 -12.26 -10.72
C LEU A 83 4.19 -13.35 -9.83
N GLY A 84 3.64 -14.57 -9.88
CA GLY A 84 4.04 -15.69 -9.00
C GLY A 84 5.56 -15.91 -8.86
N PRO A 85 6.33 -15.91 -9.95
CA PRO A 85 7.80 -15.98 -9.88
C PRO A 85 8.46 -14.93 -8.98
N VAL A 86 7.93 -13.70 -8.91
CA VAL A 86 8.46 -12.64 -8.02
C VAL A 86 8.37 -13.08 -6.56
N VAL A 87 7.22 -13.63 -6.15
CA VAL A 87 7.02 -14.16 -4.79
C VAL A 87 7.94 -15.35 -4.54
N GLY A 88 8.11 -16.23 -5.53
CA GLY A 88 9.04 -17.35 -5.47
C GLY A 88 10.47 -16.91 -5.22
N VAL A 89 10.96 -15.91 -5.97
CA VAL A 89 12.30 -15.33 -5.78
C VAL A 89 12.43 -14.74 -4.37
N MET A 90 11.44 -13.97 -3.91
CA MET A 90 11.47 -13.41 -2.54
C MET A 90 11.51 -14.50 -1.47
N GLY A 91 10.72 -15.57 -1.61
CA GLY A 91 10.70 -16.68 -0.66
C GLY A 91 12.04 -17.42 -0.57
N VAL A 92 12.70 -17.67 -1.71
CA VAL A 92 14.03 -18.30 -1.73
C VAL A 92 15.07 -17.41 -1.07
N LEU A 93 15.03 -16.10 -1.33
CA LEU A 93 15.95 -15.15 -0.70
C LEU A 93 15.71 -15.04 0.82
N MET A 94 14.45 -15.08 1.27
CA MET A 94 14.15 -15.14 2.71
C MET A 94 14.74 -16.38 3.37
N ALA A 95 14.62 -17.55 2.73
CA ALA A 95 15.21 -18.79 3.23
C ALA A 95 16.75 -18.69 3.31
N MET A 96 17.39 -18.06 2.31
CA MET A 96 18.83 -17.81 2.31
C MET A 96 19.25 -16.92 3.49
N GLU A 97 18.51 -15.84 3.76
CA GLU A 97 18.79 -15.00 4.95
C GLU A 97 18.61 -15.76 6.26
N ALA A 98 17.59 -16.61 6.35
CA ALA A 98 17.37 -17.44 7.52
C ALA A 98 18.55 -18.39 7.78
N LEU A 99 19.06 -19.04 6.74
CA LEU A 99 20.22 -19.93 6.84
C LEU A 99 21.47 -19.16 7.28
N LYS A 100 21.73 -17.97 6.73
CA LYS A 100 22.87 -17.13 7.15
C LYS A 100 22.79 -16.72 8.63
N ILE A 101 21.60 -16.41 9.12
CA ILE A 101 21.39 -16.02 10.51
C ILE A 101 21.53 -17.22 11.46
N LEU A 102 20.99 -18.39 11.08
CA LEU A 102 20.93 -19.55 11.98
C LEU A 102 22.18 -20.45 11.93
N SER A 103 22.96 -20.41 10.85
CA SER A 103 24.11 -21.31 10.65
C SER A 103 25.43 -20.65 11.09
N PRO A 104 26.10 -21.16 12.14
CA PRO A 104 27.41 -20.63 12.58
C PRO A 104 28.48 -20.70 11.49
N LEU A 105 28.48 -21.76 10.66
CA LEU A 105 29.44 -21.95 9.57
C LEU A 105 29.34 -20.88 8.47
N LEU A 106 28.16 -20.28 8.30
CA LEU A 106 27.94 -19.18 7.36
C LEU A 106 28.27 -17.82 7.98
N GLN A 107 28.35 -17.72 9.30
CA GLN A 107 28.77 -16.51 10.00
C GLN A 107 30.30 -16.35 10.04
N GLU A 108 31.05 -17.46 9.90
CA GLU A 108 32.53 -17.47 9.86
C GLU A 108 33.10 -17.00 8.49
N ASN A 109 32.30 -17.04 7.42
CA ASN A 109 32.73 -16.70 6.05
C ASN A 109 32.21 -15.31 5.63
N GLU A 110 33.05 -14.27 5.72
CA GLU A 110 33.02 -12.96 5.05
C GLU A 110 31.75 -12.07 5.15
N TYR A 111 30.59 -12.61 5.53
CA TYR A 111 29.28 -11.95 5.64
C TYR A 111 28.81 -11.96 7.09
N GLN A 112 29.61 -11.34 7.96
CA GLN A 112 29.32 -11.28 9.37
C GLN A 112 28.21 -10.25 9.64
N TYR A 113 27.01 -10.72 9.95
CA TYR A 113 26.06 -9.89 10.68
C TYR A 113 26.73 -9.47 12.00
N PRO A 114 26.63 -8.20 12.42
CA PRO A 114 27.37 -7.75 13.60
C PRO A 114 27.02 -8.61 14.80
N THR A 115 27.99 -9.43 15.19
CA THR A 115 28.00 -10.17 16.46
C THR A 115 28.56 -9.23 17.52
N GLU A 116 28.31 -9.52 18.80
CA GLU A 116 28.77 -8.68 19.91
C GLU A 116 30.31 -8.46 19.93
N ALA A 117 31.07 -9.18 19.12
CA ALA A 117 32.54 -9.17 19.08
C ALA A 117 33.17 -8.40 17.90
N SER A 118 32.44 -7.99 16.87
CA SER A 118 33.01 -7.37 15.66
C SER A 118 32.58 -5.90 15.48
N ASN A 119 33.54 -4.98 15.50
CA ASN A 119 33.32 -3.54 15.29
C ASN A 119 32.92 -3.15 13.85
N ASP A 120 33.01 -4.08 12.89
CA ASP A 120 32.57 -3.86 11.50
C ASP A 120 31.10 -4.22 11.34
N THR A 121 30.22 -3.24 11.53
CA THR A 121 28.78 -3.43 11.29
C THR A 121 28.48 -3.33 9.79
N VAL A 122 28.11 -4.45 9.15
CA VAL A 122 27.48 -4.40 7.82
C VAL A 122 26.24 -3.51 7.91
N PRO A 123 26.17 -2.43 7.12
CA PRO A 123 25.07 -1.51 7.24
C PRO A 123 23.76 -2.19 6.80
N PRO A 124 22.64 -1.93 7.49
CA PRO A 124 21.38 -2.52 7.14
C PRO A 124 21.01 -2.16 5.69
N SER A 125 20.37 -3.09 4.99
CA SER A 125 20.01 -2.89 3.59
C SER A 125 18.58 -3.33 3.29
N LEU A 126 17.99 -2.67 2.28
CA LEU A 126 16.75 -3.04 1.63
C LEU A 126 17.11 -3.59 0.26
N LEU A 127 16.94 -4.90 0.09
CA LEU A 127 17.05 -5.52 -1.23
C LEU A 127 15.77 -5.25 -1.99
N LEU A 128 15.90 -4.72 -3.19
CA LEU A 128 14.84 -4.54 -4.16
C LEU A 128 15.07 -5.48 -5.34
N TYR A 129 13.98 -6.07 -5.81
CA TYR A 129 13.91 -6.87 -7.02
C TYR A 129 12.82 -6.30 -7.92
N SER A 130 13.08 -6.24 -9.23
CA SER A 130 12.10 -5.82 -10.22
C SER A 130 12.24 -6.69 -11.46
N ALA A 131 11.17 -7.42 -11.81
CA ALA A 131 11.19 -8.42 -12.87
C ALA A 131 11.52 -7.84 -14.26
N TYR A 132 11.27 -6.54 -14.46
CA TYR A 132 11.52 -5.84 -15.73
C TYR A 132 12.73 -4.93 -15.72
N SER A 133 13.44 -4.81 -14.59
CA SER A 133 14.64 -3.97 -14.50
C SER A 133 15.89 -4.73 -14.95
N ASN A 134 16.85 -3.99 -15.51
CA ASN A 134 18.18 -4.50 -15.84
C ASN A 134 19.26 -3.56 -15.27
N PRO A 135 20.00 -3.96 -14.22
CA PRO A 135 19.92 -5.24 -13.52
C PRO A 135 18.63 -5.38 -12.68
N PRO A 136 18.15 -6.61 -12.44
CA PRO A 136 16.87 -6.84 -11.75
C PRO A 136 16.96 -6.64 -10.23
N PHE A 137 18.17 -6.58 -9.67
CA PHE A 137 18.41 -6.40 -8.24
C PHE A 137 19.07 -5.06 -7.95
N ARG A 138 18.63 -4.43 -6.87
CA ARG A 138 19.24 -3.21 -6.30
C ARG A 138 19.27 -3.32 -4.79
N SER A 139 20.40 -3.00 -4.18
CA SER A 139 20.50 -2.90 -2.71
C SER A 139 20.55 -1.42 -2.30
N ILE A 140 19.70 -1.03 -1.36
CA ILE A 140 19.69 0.31 -0.78
C ILE A 140 20.20 0.22 0.65
N LYS A 141 21.25 0.97 0.96
CA LYS A 141 21.73 1.14 2.33
C LYS A 141 20.70 1.91 3.16
N LEU A 142 20.27 1.32 4.27
CA LEU A 142 19.33 1.89 5.20
C LEU A 142 20.05 2.65 6.31
N ARG A 143 19.30 3.55 6.96
CA ARG A 143 19.71 4.12 8.24
C ARG A 143 19.47 3.07 9.33
N GLY A 144 20.35 3.06 10.34
CA GLY A 144 20.19 2.17 11.49
C GLY A 144 19.01 2.53 12.39
N LYS A 145 19.00 1.94 13.59
CA LYS A 145 17.97 2.11 14.61
C LYS A 145 17.68 3.60 14.88
N ARG A 146 16.40 3.99 14.88
CA ARG A 146 15.96 5.35 15.21
C ARG A 146 15.84 5.54 16.72
N LYS A 147 16.46 6.61 17.27
CA LYS A 147 16.45 6.94 18.71
C LYS A 147 15.06 7.13 19.32
N GLY A 148 14.06 7.55 18.53
CA GLY A 148 12.67 7.76 18.97
C GLY A 148 11.68 6.76 18.38
N CYS A 149 12.12 5.56 18.02
CA CYS A 149 11.23 4.53 17.47
C CYS A 149 10.27 4.00 18.55
N PRO A 150 8.94 4.06 18.38
CA PRO A 150 7.99 3.61 19.41
C PRO A 150 8.07 2.11 19.73
N SER A 151 8.77 1.33 18.90
CA SER A 151 8.91 -0.12 19.00
C SER A 151 10.24 -0.55 19.63
N CYS A 152 11.37 -0.01 19.14
CA CYS A 152 12.68 -0.53 19.52
C CYS A 152 13.59 0.49 20.23
N SER A 153 13.19 1.76 20.42
CA SER A 153 14.02 2.72 21.16
C SER A 153 14.07 2.40 22.67
N ASP A 154 14.96 3.08 23.39
CA ASP A 154 15.05 2.96 24.84
C ASP A 154 13.85 3.60 25.56
N THR A 155 13.10 4.44 24.82
CA THR A 155 11.84 5.07 25.23
C THR A 155 10.64 4.47 24.47
N ALA A 156 10.73 3.20 24.06
CA ALA A 156 9.67 2.53 23.32
C ALA A 156 8.34 2.57 24.10
N THR A 157 7.25 2.83 23.38
CA THR A 157 5.90 2.95 23.94
C THR A 157 5.05 1.72 23.65
N ILE A 158 5.44 0.88 22.69
CA ILE A 158 4.76 -0.36 22.37
C ILE A 158 5.20 -1.43 23.38
N THR A 159 4.23 -2.01 24.08
CA THR A 159 4.42 -3.05 25.10
C THR A 159 3.62 -4.30 24.76
N GLU A 160 3.90 -5.42 25.42
CA GLU A 160 3.10 -6.65 25.27
C GLU A 160 1.63 -6.43 25.62
N GLU A 161 1.36 -5.65 26.66
CA GLU A 161 0.00 -5.30 27.08
C GLU A 161 -0.73 -4.49 25.99
N SER A 162 -0.02 -3.55 25.35
CA SER A 162 -0.57 -2.80 24.23
C SER A 162 -0.92 -3.72 23.06
N LEU A 163 -0.09 -4.73 22.76
CA LEU A 163 -0.34 -5.71 21.69
C LEU A 163 -1.45 -6.72 22.03
N GLY A 164 -1.59 -7.11 23.30
CA GLY A 164 -2.53 -8.14 23.73
C GLY A 164 -3.93 -7.63 24.09
N SER A 165 -4.07 -6.35 24.39
CA SER A 165 -5.37 -5.72 24.57
C SER A 165 -6.02 -5.48 23.21
N ALA A 166 -7.27 -5.91 23.05
CA ALA A 166 -8.09 -5.70 21.84
C ALA A 166 -8.33 -4.21 21.48
N SER A 167 -7.64 -3.26 22.15
CA SER A 167 -7.63 -1.83 21.86
C SER A 167 -6.66 -1.43 20.74
N LEU A 168 -5.71 -2.30 20.35
CA LEU A 168 -4.96 -2.11 19.11
C LEU A 168 -5.71 -2.79 17.96
N ASP A 169 -6.75 -2.15 17.47
CA ASP A 169 -7.08 -2.33 16.05
C ASP A 169 -5.84 -1.82 15.30
N TYR A 170 -4.99 -2.73 14.85
CA TYR A 170 -3.70 -2.36 14.27
C TYR A 170 -3.87 -1.52 13.01
N ASP A 171 -5.00 -1.67 12.32
CA ASP A 171 -5.39 -0.82 11.20
C ASP A 171 -5.76 0.58 11.71
N ALA A 172 -6.50 0.68 12.83
CA ALA A 172 -6.81 1.96 13.48
C ALA A 172 -5.61 2.61 14.21
N PHE A 173 -4.69 1.86 14.82
CA PHE A 173 -3.49 2.36 15.51
C PHE A 173 -2.45 2.88 14.53
N CYS A 174 -2.35 2.23 13.37
CA CYS A 174 -1.63 2.72 12.22
C CYS A 174 -2.26 4.02 11.66
N ALA A 175 -3.59 4.15 11.72
CA ALA A 175 -4.31 5.38 11.41
C ALA A 175 -4.27 6.45 12.52
N SER A 176 -4.01 6.07 13.78
CA SER A 176 -4.17 6.92 14.96
C SER A 176 -2.84 7.45 15.51
N ARG A 177 -2.19 8.33 14.75
CA ARG A 177 -1.50 9.48 15.35
C ARG A 177 -1.97 10.72 14.60
N SER A 178 -3.02 11.32 15.15
CA SER A 178 -3.79 12.47 14.67
C SER A 178 -3.75 12.65 13.15
N PRO A 179 -4.84 12.28 12.45
CA PRO A 179 -5.07 12.88 11.15
C PRO A 179 -4.95 14.40 11.36
N ALA A 180 -4.11 15.06 10.56
CA ALA A 180 -4.58 16.34 10.06
C ALA A 180 -6.01 16.07 9.57
N ALA A 181 -6.99 16.80 10.11
CA ALA A 181 -8.42 16.52 10.06
C ALA A 181 -8.83 15.70 8.82
N PRO A 182 -9.64 14.63 8.96
CA PRO A 182 -10.03 13.81 7.82
C PRO A 182 -10.60 14.72 6.73
N ILE A 183 -9.83 14.91 5.66
CA ILE A 183 -10.31 15.66 4.50
C ILE A 183 -11.18 14.68 3.74
N SER A 184 -12.48 14.71 4.04
CA SER A 184 -13.52 13.94 3.37
C SER A 184 -13.44 14.10 1.85
N ALA A 185 -12.95 13.08 1.16
CA ALA A 185 -13.43 12.78 -0.18
C ALA A 185 -14.72 11.97 0.00
N ASN A 186 -15.85 12.52 -0.43
CA ASN A 186 -17.15 11.85 -0.37
C ASN A 186 -17.05 10.51 -1.14
N ARG A 187 -17.25 9.37 -0.46
CA ARG A 187 -17.29 8.05 -1.10
C ARG A 187 -18.71 7.54 -1.08
N ILE A 188 -19.15 6.92 -2.17
CA ILE A 188 -20.45 6.25 -2.25
C ILE A 188 -20.26 4.76 -2.49
N SER A 189 -21.18 3.93 -2.03
CA SER A 189 -21.20 2.50 -2.29
C SER A 189 -21.66 2.19 -3.72
N ALA A 190 -21.32 1.00 -4.21
CA ALA A 190 -21.80 0.55 -5.52
C ALA A 190 -23.33 0.43 -5.58
N LYS A 191 -24.01 0.13 -4.46
CA LYS A 191 -25.47 0.08 -4.38
C LYS A 191 -26.09 1.46 -4.53
N GLU A 192 -25.61 2.45 -3.78
CA GLU A 192 -26.07 3.85 -3.90
C GLU A 192 -25.86 4.36 -5.33
N TYR A 193 -24.70 4.08 -5.91
CA TYR A 193 -24.44 4.45 -7.30
C TYR A 193 -25.39 3.72 -8.29
N SER A 194 -25.74 2.46 -8.04
CA SER A 194 -26.73 1.74 -8.85
C SER A 194 -28.12 2.36 -8.77
N GLU A 195 -28.49 2.94 -7.62
CA GLU A 195 -29.77 3.64 -7.45
C GLU A 195 -29.77 4.95 -8.25
N ILE A 196 -28.67 5.71 -8.20
CA ILE A 196 -28.46 6.91 -9.03
C ILE A 196 -28.59 6.59 -10.51
N ARG A 197 -28.02 5.46 -10.97
CA ARG A 197 -28.15 5.01 -12.37
C ARG A 197 -29.58 4.65 -12.79
N LYS A 198 -30.42 4.21 -11.85
CA LYS A 198 -31.81 3.84 -12.10
C LYS A 198 -32.77 5.01 -11.96
N ALA A 199 -32.40 6.04 -11.20
CA ALA A 199 -33.21 7.21 -10.97
C ALA A 199 -33.38 8.03 -12.26
N THR A 200 -34.61 8.13 -12.76
CA THR A 200 -34.97 9.07 -13.82
C THR A 200 -34.81 10.50 -13.32
N GLY A 201 -33.95 11.30 -13.96
CA GLY A 201 -33.77 12.72 -13.67
C GLY A 201 -32.49 13.10 -12.90
N SER A 202 -31.56 12.17 -12.67
CA SER A 202 -30.26 12.46 -12.07
C SER A 202 -29.12 12.38 -13.11
N PRO A 203 -28.87 13.46 -13.87
CA PRO A 203 -27.77 13.49 -14.83
C PRO A 203 -26.44 13.30 -14.10
N HIS A 204 -25.64 12.35 -14.55
CA HIS A 204 -24.35 12.05 -13.94
C HIS A 204 -23.36 11.52 -14.99
N ILE A 205 -22.08 11.66 -14.67
CA ILE A 205 -20.95 11.12 -15.42
C ILE A 205 -20.25 10.10 -14.54
N LEU A 206 -19.87 8.98 -15.15
CA LEU A 206 -19.01 7.99 -14.52
C LEU A 206 -17.66 7.96 -15.24
N LEU A 207 -16.60 8.29 -14.51
CA LEU A 207 -15.24 8.25 -15.00
C LEU A 207 -14.53 6.99 -14.47
N ASP A 208 -14.24 6.08 -15.38
CA ASP A 208 -13.45 4.89 -15.12
C ASP A 208 -11.96 5.22 -15.26
N VAL A 209 -11.23 5.18 -14.15
CA VAL A 209 -9.81 5.53 -14.10
C VAL A 209 -8.87 4.34 -14.25
N ARG A 210 -9.38 3.17 -14.67
CA ARG A 210 -8.52 2.03 -15.00
C ARG A 210 -7.77 2.28 -16.30
N GLU A 211 -6.69 1.53 -16.49
CA GLU A 211 -5.97 1.52 -17.77
C GLU A 211 -6.88 1.15 -18.93
N LYS A 212 -6.63 1.72 -20.11
CA LYS A 212 -7.47 1.52 -21.29
C LYS A 212 -7.71 0.05 -21.62
N VAL A 213 -6.65 -0.77 -21.53
CA VAL A 213 -6.75 -2.22 -21.77
C VAL A 213 -7.72 -2.92 -20.81
N GLN A 214 -7.82 -2.46 -19.56
CA GLN A 214 -8.74 -3.00 -18.56
C GLN A 214 -10.18 -2.53 -18.81
N PHE A 215 -10.33 -1.28 -19.25
CA PHE A 215 -11.61 -0.70 -19.63
C PHE A 215 -12.23 -1.40 -20.86
N ASP A 216 -11.38 -1.73 -21.84
CA ASP A 216 -11.78 -2.40 -23.08
C ASP A 216 -12.24 -3.85 -22.85
N ILE A 217 -11.78 -4.52 -21.78
CA ILE A 217 -12.26 -5.86 -21.39
C ILE A 217 -13.71 -5.81 -20.92
N CYS A 218 -14.02 -4.93 -19.97
CA CYS A 218 -15.37 -4.67 -19.49
C CYS A 218 -15.46 -3.32 -18.79
N HIS A 219 -16.60 -2.65 -18.90
CA HIS A 219 -16.90 -1.40 -18.20
C HIS A 219 -18.42 -1.23 -18.02
N LEU A 220 -18.83 -0.29 -17.16
CA LEU A 220 -20.24 0.01 -16.96
C LEU A 220 -20.76 0.83 -18.15
N LYS A 221 -21.88 0.41 -18.75
CA LYS A 221 -22.47 1.14 -19.89
C LYS A 221 -22.65 2.63 -19.56
N GLY A 222 -22.08 3.48 -20.41
CA GLY A 222 -22.11 4.95 -20.25
C GLY A 222 -20.93 5.54 -19.46
N SER A 223 -19.98 4.72 -18.99
CA SER A 223 -18.74 5.23 -18.39
C SER A 223 -17.77 5.77 -19.43
N MET A 224 -17.08 6.86 -19.09
CA MET A 224 -15.93 7.40 -19.83
C MET A 224 -14.63 6.85 -19.25
N ASN A 225 -13.56 6.71 -20.05
CA ASN A 225 -12.26 6.24 -19.56
C ASN A 225 -11.22 7.36 -19.53
N LEU A 226 -10.59 7.55 -18.38
CA LEU A 226 -9.41 8.40 -18.22
C LEU A 226 -8.43 7.72 -17.24
N PRO A 227 -7.43 6.97 -17.76
CA PRO A 227 -6.54 6.18 -16.93
C PRO A 227 -5.84 6.97 -15.82
N TYR A 228 -5.76 6.39 -14.62
CA TYR A 228 -5.07 7.01 -13.50
C TYR A 228 -3.59 7.27 -13.79
N SER A 229 -2.93 6.46 -14.62
CA SER A 229 -1.54 6.71 -15.03
C SER A 229 -1.38 8.02 -15.81
N GLU A 230 -2.38 8.41 -16.62
CA GLU A 230 -2.42 9.70 -17.31
C GLU A 230 -2.63 10.84 -16.31
N ILE A 231 -3.65 10.72 -15.44
CA ILE A 231 -3.98 11.70 -14.39
C ILE A 231 -2.80 11.89 -13.43
N SER A 232 -2.08 10.82 -13.11
CA SER A 232 -0.96 10.86 -12.19
C SER A 232 0.25 11.57 -12.80
N ARG A 233 0.53 11.32 -14.09
CA ARG A 233 1.66 11.88 -14.83
C ARG A 233 1.48 13.36 -15.15
N ASN A 234 0.30 13.75 -15.63
CA ASN A 234 -0.02 15.14 -15.96
C ASN A 234 -1.48 15.45 -15.60
N PRO A 235 -1.74 15.82 -14.33
CA PRO A 235 -3.10 16.06 -13.85
C PRO A 235 -3.84 17.14 -14.63
N GLU A 236 -3.20 18.29 -14.89
CA GLU A 236 -3.80 19.45 -15.54
C GLU A 236 -4.27 19.11 -16.95
N ALA A 237 -3.37 18.58 -17.79
CA ALA A 237 -3.71 18.21 -19.16
C ALA A 237 -4.75 17.07 -19.25
N SER A 238 -4.77 16.18 -18.27
CA SER A 238 -5.75 15.09 -18.22
C SER A 238 -7.15 15.60 -17.89
N ILE A 239 -7.23 16.60 -16.99
CA ILE A 239 -8.50 17.24 -16.64
C ILE A 239 -8.95 18.16 -17.78
N ASP A 240 -8.05 18.90 -18.45
CA ASP A 240 -8.39 19.68 -19.65
C ASP A 240 -9.05 18.80 -20.72
N LYS A 241 -8.48 17.63 -20.98
CA LYS A 241 -9.04 16.66 -21.92
C LYS A 241 -10.43 16.18 -21.50
N LEU A 242 -10.68 16.02 -20.21
CA LEU A 242 -12.00 15.67 -19.70
C LEU A 242 -12.98 16.84 -19.87
N ASP A 243 -12.58 18.05 -19.49
CA ASP A 243 -13.36 19.28 -19.59
C ASP A 243 -13.76 19.54 -21.06
N ASP A 244 -12.84 19.36 -22.01
CA ASP A 244 -13.09 19.45 -23.45
C ASP A 244 -14.12 18.41 -23.92
N THR A 245 -13.98 17.17 -23.45
CA THR A 245 -14.90 16.08 -23.82
C THR A 245 -16.31 16.34 -23.29
N ILE A 246 -16.41 16.84 -22.05
CA ILE A 246 -17.69 17.17 -21.42
C ILE A 246 -18.33 18.39 -22.09
N THR A 247 -17.54 19.42 -22.36
CA THR A 247 -18.02 20.68 -22.98
C THR A 247 -18.49 20.47 -24.42
N SER A 248 -17.88 19.51 -25.13
CA SER A 248 -18.24 19.20 -26.52
C SER A 248 -19.52 18.37 -26.66
N ASP A 249 -20.03 17.76 -25.57
CA ASP A 249 -21.27 16.99 -25.63
C ASP A 249 -22.49 17.87 -25.29
N PRO A 250 -23.35 18.19 -26.28
CA PRO A 250 -24.51 19.05 -26.06
C PRO A 250 -25.58 18.42 -25.16
N ASN A 251 -25.48 17.14 -24.82
CA ASN A 251 -26.43 16.45 -23.95
C ASN A 251 -26.06 16.56 -22.46
N ILE A 252 -24.89 17.12 -22.13
CA ILE A 252 -24.45 17.26 -20.75
C ILE A 252 -24.81 18.66 -20.24
N ALA A 253 -25.74 18.71 -19.30
CA ALA A 253 -26.14 19.94 -18.63
C ALA A 253 -25.04 20.42 -17.65
N ASP A 254 -24.98 21.73 -17.41
CA ASP A 254 -24.09 22.31 -16.41
C ASP A 254 -24.50 21.84 -14.99
N GLY A 255 -23.51 21.59 -14.13
CA GLY A 255 -23.72 21.06 -12.77
C GLY A 255 -23.98 19.56 -12.72
N VAL A 256 -23.53 18.79 -13.72
CA VAL A 256 -23.68 17.34 -13.74
C VAL A 256 -22.82 16.68 -12.65
N SER A 257 -23.35 15.66 -11.97
CA SER A 257 -22.60 14.95 -10.94
C SER A 257 -21.52 14.03 -11.54
N LEU A 258 -20.26 14.20 -11.15
CA LEU A 258 -19.14 13.34 -11.57
C LEU A 258 -18.77 12.32 -10.49
N TYR A 259 -18.78 11.04 -10.86
CA TYR A 259 -18.35 9.91 -10.02
C TYR A 259 -17.16 9.20 -10.65
N LEU A 260 -16.22 8.73 -9.82
CA LEU A 260 -15.05 7.99 -10.27
C LEU A 260 -15.13 6.53 -9.86
N ILE A 261 -14.65 5.64 -10.72
CA ILE A 261 -14.56 4.21 -10.44
C ILE A 261 -13.23 3.64 -10.93
N CYS A 262 -12.69 2.67 -10.20
CA CYS A 262 -11.60 1.84 -10.67
C CYS A 262 -11.90 0.37 -10.35
N ARG A 263 -10.89 -0.49 -10.39
CA ARG A 263 -11.09 -1.93 -10.12
C ARG A 263 -11.50 -2.20 -8.67
N TYR A 264 -10.83 -1.57 -7.71
CA TYR A 264 -10.98 -1.85 -6.26
C TYR A 264 -11.32 -0.63 -5.40
N GLY A 265 -11.49 0.54 -5.99
CA GLY A 265 -11.75 1.80 -5.25
C GLY A 265 -10.51 2.56 -4.78
N ASN A 266 -9.30 2.14 -5.15
CA ASN A 266 -8.06 2.78 -4.67
C ASN A 266 -7.60 3.90 -5.61
N ASP A 267 -7.40 3.59 -6.90
CA ASP A 267 -6.98 4.59 -7.89
C ASP A 267 -8.05 5.67 -8.10
N SER A 268 -9.33 5.32 -7.94
CA SER A 268 -10.45 6.27 -8.02
C SER A 268 -10.45 7.27 -6.88
N GLN A 269 -10.08 6.86 -5.66
CA GLN A 269 -9.92 7.76 -4.53
C GLN A 269 -8.73 8.71 -4.74
N LEU A 270 -7.60 8.19 -5.23
CA LEU A 270 -6.42 9.01 -5.55
C LEU A 270 -6.71 10.02 -6.67
N ALA A 271 -7.45 9.61 -7.69
CA ALA A 271 -7.91 10.48 -8.76
C ALA A 271 -8.85 11.57 -8.22
N ALA A 272 -9.83 11.21 -7.39
CA ALA A 272 -10.77 12.17 -6.82
C ALA A 272 -10.06 13.26 -5.99
N ASN A 273 -9.03 12.89 -5.22
CA ASN A 273 -8.21 13.85 -4.48
C ASN A 273 -7.48 14.84 -5.41
N LYS A 274 -6.84 14.33 -6.47
CA LYS A 274 -6.18 15.20 -7.47
C LYS A 274 -7.17 16.13 -8.15
N PHE A 275 -8.36 15.64 -8.48
CA PHE A 275 -9.42 16.44 -9.07
C PHE A 275 -9.89 17.53 -8.11
N LYS A 276 -10.07 17.23 -6.82
CA LYS A 276 -10.50 18.19 -5.80
C LYS A 276 -9.50 19.32 -5.57
N ASP A 277 -8.21 18.99 -5.60
CA ASP A 277 -7.14 19.97 -5.46
C ASP A 277 -7.13 20.95 -6.65
N LEU A 278 -7.43 20.45 -7.85
CA LEU A 278 -7.42 21.22 -9.10
C LEU A 278 -8.73 21.94 -9.37
N SER A 279 -9.89 21.41 -8.97
CA SER A 279 -11.19 22.05 -9.18
C SER A 279 -11.35 23.34 -8.37
N ARG A 280 -10.61 23.51 -7.27
CA ARG A 280 -10.48 24.82 -6.59
C ARG A 280 -9.90 25.93 -7.46
N SER A 281 -9.18 25.56 -8.52
CA SER A 281 -8.59 26.50 -9.50
C SER A 281 -9.39 26.63 -10.79
N ARG A 282 -10.54 25.93 -10.91
CA ARG A 282 -11.37 25.87 -12.13
C ARG A 282 -12.85 26.09 -11.81
N PRO A 283 -13.28 27.34 -11.58
CA PRO A 283 -14.67 27.66 -11.27
C PRO A 283 -15.64 27.43 -12.45
N ASP A 284 -15.11 27.29 -13.69
CA ASP A 284 -15.92 27.10 -14.91
C ASP A 284 -16.17 25.62 -15.27
N ALA A 285 -15.79 24.68 -14.39
CA ALA A 285 -16.04 23.26 -14.63
C ALA A 285 -17.56 22.97 -14.70
N LYS A 286 -18.00 22.25 -15.74
CA LYS A 286 -19.41 21.92 -15.95
C LYS A 286 -19.96 20.82 -15.03
N TYR A 287 -19.14 20.27 -14.15
CA TYR A 287 -19.51 19.13 -13.30
C TYR A 287 -19.12 19.37 -11.84
N ASP A 288 -19.91 18.75 -10.96
CA ASP A 288 -19.63 18.69 -9.54
C ASP A 288 -18.98 17.34 -9.21
N LEU A 289 -17.73 17.37 -8.73
CA LEU A 289 -17.06 16.15 -8.25
C LEU A 289 -17.76 15.64 -6.99
N MET A 290 -18.56 14.59 -7.16
CA MET A 290 -19.26 13.94 -6.05
C MET A 290 -18.38 12.94 -5.31
N GLY A 291 -17.37 12.39 -6.00
CA GLY A 291 -16.33 11.56 -5.40
C GLY A 291 -16.19 10.19 -6.07
N ASP A 292 -15.84 9.15 -5.30
CA ASP A 292 -15.52 7.83 -5.85
C ASP A 292 -16.40 6.67 -5.32
N ILE A 293 -16.49 5.61 -6.11
CA ILE A 293 -17.24 4.40 -5.77
C ILE A 293 -16.35 3.47 -4.94
N SER A 294 -16.73 3.32 -3.67
CA SER A 294 -16.05 2.47 -2.70
C SER A 294 -16.03 1.01 -3.15
N GLY A 295 -14.84 0.41 -3.13
CA GLY A 295 -14.60 -0.97 -3.56
C GLY A 295 -14.62 -1.20 -5.08
N GLY A 296 -14.83 -0.16 -5.88
CA GLY A 296 -14.74 -0.20 -7.34
C GLY A 296 -15.66 -1.23 -8.02
N LEU A 297 -15.23 -1.74 -9.18
CA LEU A 297 -15.99 -2.75 -9.94
C LEU A 297 -16.10 -4.09 -9.23
N ARG A 298 -15.16 -4.43 -8.34
CA ARG A 298 -15.31 -5.60 -7.46
C ARG A 298 -16.55 -5.47 -6.58
N ALA A 299 -16.74 -4.33 -5.92
CA ALA A 299 -17.92 -4.08 -5.11
C ALA A 299 -19.19 -4.03 -5.97
N TRP A 300 -19.12 -3.47 -7.19
CA TRP A 300 -20.22 -3.52 -8.15
C TRP A 300 -20.66 -4.96 -8.44
N ARG A 301 -19.70 -5.85 -8.75
CA ARG A 301 -20.01 -7.26 -8.98
C ARG A 301 -20.67 -7.91 -7.76
N GLN A 302 -20.09 -7.71 -6.58
CA GLN A 302 -20.56 -8.35 -5.35
C GLN A 302 -21.95 -7.88 -4.91
N SER A 303 -22.28 -6.62 -5.14
CA SER A 303 -23.46 -5.97 -4.53
C SER A 303 -24.55 -5.54 -5.51
N VAL A 304 -24.26 -5.47 -6.81
CA VAL A 304 -25.20 -4.98 -7.84
C VAL A 304 -25.38 -5.98 -8.98
N ASP A 305 -24.30 -6.46 -9.60
CA ASP A 305 -24.36 -7.36 -10.75
C ASP A 305 -23.34 -8.51 -10.62
N PRO A 306 -23.73 -9.64 -10.00
CA PRO A 306 -22.86 -10.81 -9.81
C PRO A 306 -22.28 -11.39 -11.10
N ASN A 307 -22.87 -11.09 -12.26
CA ASN A 307 -22.42 -11.58 -13.57
C ASN A 307 -21.42 -10.63 -14.25
N PHE A 308 -21.16 -9.44 -13.68
CA PHE A 308 -20.21 -8.50 -14.25
C PHE A 308 -18.80 -9.11 -14.34
N PRO A 309 -18.11 -9.08 -15.51
CA PRO A 309 -16.86 -9.82 -15.69
C PRO A 309 -15.76 -9.47 -14.70
N GLU A 310 -15.03 -10.49 -14.25
CA GLU A 310 -13.81 -10.37 -13.46
C GLU A 310 -12.61 -10.73 -14.34
N TYR A 311 -11.57 -9.90 -14.30
CA TYR A 311 -10.32 -10.05 -15.03
C TYR A 311 -9.18 -9.58 -14.14
#